data_AF-A0A4R5DFE5-F1
#
_entry.id   AF-A0A4R5DFE5-F1
#
_cell.length_a   1.000
_cell.length_b   1.000
_cell.length_c   1.000
_cell.angle_alpha   90.00
_cell.angle_beta   90.00
_cell.angle_gamma   90.00
#
_symmetry.space_group_name_H-M   'P 1'
#
loop_
_entity.id
_entity.type
_entity.pdbx_description
1 polymer ?
#
loop_
_entity_poly.entity_id
_entity_poly.type
_entity_poly.pdbx_seq_one_letter_code
_entity_poly.pdbx_strand_id
1 'polypeptide(L)'
;MTGAVDRAECGVRWCEEAGEHWTHRLYLASIPVVAGRWSLGVTIARPGAEATAVELTAMARRGTPVMVHLTTREAQQLAAAMNDAVKRVHRLIGRGI
;
A
#
# COMPACT_ATOMS: atom_id res chain seq x y z
N MET A 1 29.19 -26.02 -1.70
CA MET A 1 29.83 -24.80 -2.22
C MET A 1 28.90 -23.65 -1.90
N THR A 2 29.43 -22.70 -1.15
CA THR A 2 28.79 -21.54 -0.54
C THR A 2 28.29 -20.54 -1.57
N GLY A 3 27.13 -19.96 -1.28
CA GLY A 3 26.65 -18.73 -1.90
C GLY A 3 25.63 -18.12 -0.95
N ALA A 4 26.10 -17.66 0.22
CA ALA A 4 25.36 -16.63 0.93
C ALA A 4 25.26 -15.48 -0.07
N VAL A 5 24.07 -15.30 -0.66
CA VAL A 5 23.80 -14.18 -1.53
C VAL A 5 24.03 -12.98 -0.65
N ASP A 6 25.15 -12.31 -0.89
CA ASP A 6 25.48 -11.03 -0.31
C ASP A 6 24.27 -10.14 -0.63
N ARG A 7 23.38 -9.96 0.36
CA ARG A 7 22.26 -9.05 0.24
C ARG A 7 22.94 -7.70 0.17
N ALA A 8 23.18 -7.19 -1.04
CA ALA A 8 23.48 -5.79 -1.22
C ALA A 8 22.39 -5.03 -0.47
N GLU A 9 22.73 -4.50 0.70
CA GLU A 9 21.78 -3.80 1.54
C GLU A 9 21.35 -2.57 0.74
N CYS A 10 20.05 -2.44 0.54
CA CYS A 10 19.50 -1.27 -0.11
C CYS A 10 19.98 -0.02 0.64
N GLY A 11 20.61 0.94 -0.05
CA GLY A 11 21.05 2.19 0.57
C GLY A 11 19.88 3.07 1.07
N VAL A 12 18.65 2.73 0.72
CA VAL A 12 17.43 3.42 1.16
C VAL A 12 16.95 2.79 2.47
N ARG A 13 17.11 3.52 3.58
CA ARG A 13 16.84 3.04 4.96
C ARG A 13 15.45 2.48 5.22
N TRP A 14 14.44 2.92 4.47
CA TRP A 14 13.06 2.47 4.64
C TRP A 14 12.69 1.35 3.68
N CYS A 15 13.54 1.01 2.70
CA CYS A 15 13.24 -0.01 1.71
C CYS A 15 13.32 -1.42 2.31
N GLU A 16 12.32 -2.24 2.03
CA GLU A 16 12.22 -3.64 2.47
C GLU A 16 12.43 -4.65 1.33
N GLU A 17 12.74 -4.18 0.12
CA GLU A 17 13.01 -5.04 -1.03
C GLU A 17 14.33 -5.79 -0.87
N ALA A 18 14.33 -7.06 -1.26
CA ALA A 18 15.49 -7.93 -1.19
C ALA A 18 16.16 -8.11 -2.56
N GLY A 19 17.49 -8.17 -2.57
CA GLY A 19 18.27 -8.33 -3.81
C GLY A 19 18.35 -7.03 -4.62
N GLU A 20 18.89 -7.13 -5.83
CA GLU A 20 18.97 -5.99 -6.75
C GLU A 20 17.56 -5.56 -7.20
N HIS A 21 17.24 -4.29 -7.01
CA HIS A 21 15.94 -3.73 -7.39
C HIS A 21 16.05 -2.28 -7.82
N TRP A 22 15.21 -1.91 -8.78
CA TRP A 22 15.08 -0.51 -9.23
C TRP A 22 14.04 0.28 -8.43
N THR A 23 13.00 -0.40 -7.94
CA THR A 23 11.91 0.23 -7.19
C THR A 23 12.05 -0.10 -5.72
N HIS A 24 12.09 0.93 -4.89
CA HIS A 24 12.10 0.78 -3.43
C HIS A 24 10.67 0.70 -2.92
N ARG A 25 10.38 -0.27 -2.05
CA ARG A 25 9.07 -0.41 -1.41
C ARG A 25 9.19 -0.56 0.10
N LEU A 26 8.23 0.03 0.81
CA LEU A 26 7.97 -0.20 2.23
C LEU A 26 6.52 -0.61 2.39
N TYR A 27 6.30 -1.81 2.90
CA TYR A 27 4.97 -2.32 3.14
C TYR A 27 4.41 -1.76 4.45
N LEU A 28 3.20 -1.19 4.41
CA LEU A 28 2.61 -0.56 5.60
C LEU A 28 1.47 -1.39 6.20
N ALA A 29 0.59 -1.95 5.37
CA ALA A 29 -0.60 -2.64 5.86
C ALA A 29 -1.21 -3.64 4.87
N SER A 30 -1.87 -4.66 5.41
CA SER A 30 -2.84 -5.54 4.72
C SER A 30 -4.17 -5.45 5.42
N ILE A 31 -5.22 -5.08 4.70
CA ILE A 31 -6.56 -5.02 5.24
C ILE A 31 -7.40 -6.11 4.57
N PRO A 32 -7.82 -7.17 5.28
CA PRO A 32 -8.77 -8.12 4.73
C PRO A 32 -10.14 -7.45 4.56
N VAL A 33 -10.72 -7.54 3.37
CA VAL A 33 -12.04 -6.98 3.04
C VAL A 33 -12.95 -8.05 2.43
N VAL A 34 -14.26 -7.79 2.42
CA VAL A 34 -15.28 -8.72 1.90
C VAL A 34 -15.14 -10.11 2.55
N ALA A 35 -15.18 -10.15 3.89
CA ALA A 35 -15.01 -11.37 4.68
C ALA A 35 -13.74 -12.18 4.33
N GLY A 36 -12.63 -11.49 4.05
CA GLY A 36 -11.33 -12.11 3.75
C GLY A 36 -11.21 -12.71 2.34
N ARG A 37 -12.15 -12.42 1.43
CA ARG A 37 -12.03 -12.81 0.02
C ARG A 37 -11.04 -11.92 -0.75
N TRP A 38 -10.82 -10.73 -0.23
CA TRP A 38 -9.92 -9.73 -0.79
C TRP A 38 -8.99 -9.20 0.30
N SER A 39 -7.81 -8.75 -0.10
CA SER A 39 -6.90 -7.96 0.72
C SER A 39 -6.56 -6.66 0.01
N LEU A 40 -6.60 -5.55 0.75
CA LEU A 40 -6.11 -4.26 0.30
C LEU A 40 -4.75 -4.00 0.96
N GLY A 41 -3.70 -4.01 0.15
CA GLY A 41 -2.34 -3.65 0.55
C GLY A 41 -2.10 -2.16 0.41
N VAL A 42 -1.34 -1.60 1.35
CA VAL A 42 -0.84 -0.22 1.29
C VAL A 42 0.67 -0.24 1.38
N THR A 43 1.33 0.37 0.40
CA THR A 43 2.78 0.36 0.25
C THR A 43 3.27 1.76 -0.10
N ILE A 44 4.43 2.16 0.41
CA ILE A 44 5.16 3.31 -0.13
C ILE A 44 6.07 2.80 -1.24
N ALA A 45 6.03 3.41 -2.42
CA ALA A 45 6.85 3.04 -3.55
C ALA A 45 7.67 4.23 -4.07
N ARG A 46 8.92 3.98 -4.46
CA ARG A 46 9.77 4.94 -5.17
C ARG A 46 10.52 4.23 -6.30
N PRO A 47 10.12 4.41 -7.56
CA PRO A 47 10.88 3.92 -8.71
C PRO A 47 12.15 4.77 -8.89
N GLY A 48 13.33 4.19 -8.69
CA GLY A 48 14.62 4.88 -8.89
C GLY A 48 14.71 6.25 -8.21
N ALA A 49 14.93 7.30 -9.02
CA ALA A 49 15.06 8.69 -8.57
C ALA A 49 13.74 9.49 -8.58
N GLU A 50 12.59 8.84 -8.80
CA GLU A 50 11.29 9.50 -8.86
C GLU A 50 10.77 9.94 -7.49
N ALA A 51 9.68 10.70 -7.49
CA ALA A 51 8.98 11.09 -6.28
C ALA A 51 8.41 9.85 -5.57
N THR A 52 8.33 9.94 -4.24
CA THR A 52 7.74 8.88 -3.43
C THR A 52 6.23 8.89 -3.61
N ALA A 53 5.64 7.72 -3.86
CA ALA A 53 4.22 7.51 -4.11
C ALA A 53 3.63 6.51 -3.11
N VAL A 54 2.30 6.50 -2.99
CA VAL A 54 1.55 5.46 -2.28
C VAL A 54 0.99 4.49 -3.32
N GLU A 55 1.29 3.22 -3.16
CA GLU A 55 0.75 2.13 -3.98
C GLU A 55 -0.34 1.42 -3.18
N LEU A 56 -1.54 1.33 -3.77
CA LEU A 56 -2.65 0.54 -3.26
C LEU A 56 -2.80 -0.71 -4.11
N THR A 57 -2.77 -1.87 -3.47
CA THR A 57 -2.93 -3.16 -4.16
C THR A 57 -4.21 -3.85 -3.69
N ALA A 58 -5.19 -3.99 -4.57
CA ALA A 58 -6.36 -4.82 -4.34
C ALA A 58 -6.09 -6.22 -4.90
N MET A 59 -6.03 -7.21 -4.00
CA MET A 59 -5.75 -8.60 -4.37
C MET A 59 -6.92 -9.49 -3.96
N ALA A 60 -7.49 -10.21 -4.92
CA ALA A 60 -8.45 -11.27 -4.67
C ALA A 60 -7.72 -12.60 -4.41
N ARG A 61 -8.40 -13.57 -3.79
CA ARG A 61 -7.87 -14.94 -3.63
C ARG A 61 -7.48 -15.62 -4.95
N ARG A 62 -8.12 -15.22 -6.05
CA ARG A 62 -7.85 -15.72 -7.41
C ARG A 62 -7.97 -14.55 -8.38
N GLY A 63 -7.09 -14.51 -9.37
CA GLY A 63 -7.08 -13.48 -10.40
C GLY A 63 -5.93 -12.49 -10.25
N THR A 64 -5.86 -11.56 -11.20
CA THR A 64 -4.80 -10.56 -11.27
C THR A 64 -5.02 -9.46 -10.23
N PRO A 65 -4.01 -9.09 -9.43
CA PRO A 65 -4.12 -7.96 -8.53
C PRO A 65 -4.28 -6.65 -9.32
N VAL A 66 -5.03 -5.72 -8.76
CA VAL A 66 -5.16 -4.36 -9.29
C VAL A 66 -4.28 -3.45 -8.45
N MET A 67 -3.36 -2.74 -9.09
CA MET A 67 -2.48 -1.77 -8.45
C MET A 67 -2.84 -0.36 -8.89
N VAL A 68 -2.86 0.56 -7.93
CA VAL A 68 -3.08 1.99 -8.17
C VAL A 68 -1.94 2.74 -7.50
N HIS A 69 -1.22 3.55 -8.28
CA HIS A 69 -0.21 4.46 -7.77
C HIS A 69 -0.82 5.84 -7.57
N LEU A 70 -0.64 6.39 -6.38
CA LEU A 70 -1.10 7.70 -5.99
C LEU A 70 0.12 8.57 -5.69
N THR A 71 0.17 9.75 -6.29
CA THR A 71 1.06 10.80 -5.81
C THR A 71 0.71 11.15 -4.35
N THR A 72 1.63 11.78 -3.63
CA THR A 72 1.38 12.24 -2.26
C THR A 72 0.10 13.08 -2.14
N ARG A 73 -0.18 13.93 -3.14
CA ARG A 73 -1.38 14.77 -3.17
C ARG A 73 -2.66 13.94 -3.33
N GLU A 74 -2.68 12.98 -4.25
CA GLU A 74 -3.84 12.11 -4.47
C GLU A 74 -4.08 11.21 -3.25
N ALA A 75 -3.02 10.71 -2.62
CA ALA A 75 -3.14 9.92 -1.39
C ALA A 75 -3.76 10.74 -0.25
N GLN A 76 -3.38 12.01 -0.09
CA GLN A 76 -4.00 12.92 0.89
C GLN A 76 -5.48 13.18 0.58
N GLN A 77 -5.83 13.36 -0.69
CA GLN A 77 -7.22 13.55 -1.12
C GLN A 77 -8.07 12.29 -0.85
N LEU A 78 -7.54 11.11 -1.14
CA LEU A 78 -8.20 9.84 -0.83
C LEU A 78 -8.40 9.66 0.68
N ALA A 79 -7.38 9.92 1.49
CA ALA A 79 -7.47 9.84 2.94
C ALA A 79 -8.54 10.78 3.51
N ALA A 80 -8.62 12.01 3.00
CA ALA A 80 -9.67 12.97 3.37
C ALA A 80 -11.07 12.45 3.00
N ALA A 81 -11.24 11.94 1.77
CA ALA A 81 -12.52 11.38 1.31
C ALA A 81 -12.95 10.16 2.15
N MET A 82 -12.03 9.26 2.49
CA MET A 82 -12.30 8.11 3.36
C MET A 82 -12.72 8.55 4.77
N ASN A 83 -12.01 9.51 5.37
CA ASN A 83 -12.36 10.03 6.69
C ASN A 83 -13.76 10.67 6.70
N ASP A 84 -14.13 11.41 5.65
CA ASP A 84 -15.45 12.00 5.53
C ASP A 84 -16.54 10.96 5.31
N ALA A 85 -16.26 9.89 4.56
CA ALA A 85 -17.18 8.76 4.41
C ALA A 85 -17.45 8.09 5.76
N VAL A 86 -16.41 7.81 6.56
CA VAL A 86 -16.56 7.23 7.91
C VAL A 86 -17.39 8.13 8.82
N LYS A 87 -17.12 9.44 8.85
CA LYS A 87 -17.93 10.40 9.62
C LYS A 87 -19.40 10.39 9.20
N ARG A 88 -19.70 10.25 7.90
CA ARG A 88 -21.08 10.14 7.39
C ARG A 88 -21.75 8.85 7.86
N VAL A 89 -21.06 7.71 7.77
CA VAL A 89 -21.55 6.42 8.28
C VAL A 89 -21.91 6.53 9.76
N HIS A 90 -21.02 7.06 10.60
CA HIS A 90 -21.30 7.24 12.03
C HIS A 90 -22.50 8.15 12.29
N ARG A 91 -22.66 9.24 11.55
CA ARG A 91 -23.84 10.11 11.68
C ARG A 91 -25.13 9.42 11.28
N LEU A 92 -25.11 8.55 10.27
CA LEU A 92 -26.29 7.81 9.84
C LEU A 92 -26.67 6.74 10.87
N ILE A 93 -25.69 6.01 11.40
CA ILE A 93 -25.92 4.99 12.43
C ILE A 93 -26.37 5.66 13.74
N GLY A 94 -25.75 6.76 14.15
CA GLY A 94 -26.09 7.51 15.37
C GLY A 94 -27.42 8.28 15.30
N ARG A 95 -28.06 8.37 14.12
CA ARG A 95 -29.41 8.92 13.94
C ARG A 95 -30.50 7.83 13.87
N GLY A 96 -30.12 6.56 14.00
CA GLY A 96 -31.01 5.40 13.91
C GLY A 96 -31.51 4.85 15.25
N ILE A 97 -31.50 5.64 16.32
CA ILE A 97 -32.08 5.30 17.64
C ILE A 97 -33.10 6.36 18.02
#